data_AF-A0A3A5YSB6-F1
#
_entry.id   AF-A0A3A5YSB6-F1
#
_cell.length_a   1.000
_cell.length_b   1.000
_cell.length_c   1.000
_cell.angle_alpha   90.00
_cell.angle_beta   90.00
_cell.angle_gamma   90.00
#
_symmetry.space_group_name_H-M   'P 1'
#
loop_
_entity.id
_entity.type
_entity.pdbx_description
1 polymer ?
#
loop_
_entity_poly.entity_id
_entity_poly.type
_entity_poly.pdbx_seq_one_letter_code
_entity_poly.pdbx_strand_id
1 'polypeptide(L)'
;MFFKINAECHIGFKKLTAADLGIGTSHQTHIGLYEGVLNFLPDVDVVSTAMLICDGYCDIIKCYFDRIENPDGTFRSPKIRIGGSEESVVKRIREFASADTGADWYLLWFGLESEELVFILLNANSEDYHRLHSYISDNDKILDESHPAFAAILQYIEDKVNRVSVDLQKDLEVVAQTGRGVHEYKPKDIEKANKYFCQTGRAGEELINEYFDKECAAGHIKSYLWMNASRESGLPFDFIVSSDSSAALHVDVKSTQFDCNQPIVFSDGEIRFISEYGRDTYQVYRVFDMSNEQKKLCIYHEISSYADAILAKQNIFGAEISQLSTSVNLIKYAVRPNIFNVGQEIML
;
A
#
# COMPACT_ATOMS: atom_id res chain seq x y z
N MET A 1 -0.22 -7.65 -8.38
CA MET A 1 0.19 -6.29 -8.74
C MET A 1 -0.88 -5.30 -8.30
N PHE A 2 -0.54 -4.41 -7.37
CA PHE A 2 -1.46 -3.47 -6.74
C PHE A 2 -1.69 -2.23 -7.62
N PHE A 3 -0.65 -1.53 -8.02
CA PHE A 3 -0.77 -0.37 -8.90
C PHE A 3 -0.75 -0.81 -10.36
N LYS A 4 -1.66 -0.27 -11.16
CA LYS A 4 -1.80 -0.55 -12.60
C LYS A 4 -2.05 0.75 -13.34
N ILE A 5 -1.60 0.82 -14.59
CA ILE A 5 -1.82 2.00 -15.43
C ILE A 5 -3.33 2.24 -15.65
N ASN A 6 -3.69 3.50 -15.82
CA ASN A 6 -5.02 3.92 -16.21
C ASN A 6 -5.42 3.31 -17.57
N ALA A 7 -6.72 3.11 -17.78
CA ALA A 7 -7.28 2.56 -19.00
C ALA A 7 -6.97 3.36 -20.28
N GLU A 8 -6.55 4.63 -20.17
CA GLU A 8 -6.05 5.40 -21.31
C GLU A 8 -4.76 4.83 -21.91
N CYS A 9 -3.95 4.10 -21.13
CA CYS A 9 -2.69 3.49 -21.58
C CYS A 9 -1.74 4.48 -22.29
N HIS A 10 -1.78 5.77 -21.93
CA HIS A 10 -0.89 6.78 -22.47
C HIS A 10 0.21 7.13 -21.46
N ILE A 11 1.46 7.07 -21.91
CA ILE A 11 2.64 7.40 -21.12
C ILE A 11 3.39 8.54 -21.80
N GLY A 12 3.64 9.62 -21.08
CA GLY A 12 4.50 10.70 -21.58
C GLY A 12 5.96 10.42 -21.25
N PHE A 13 6.87 10.77 -22.16
CA PHE A 13 8.32 10.68 -21.96
C PHE A 13 8.99 11.94 -22.50
N LYS A 14 9.82 12.61 -21.69
CA LYS A 14 10.45 13.89 -22.06
C LYS A 14 11.85 14.02 -21.47
N LYS A 15 12.83 14.44 -22.29
CA LYS A 15 14.10 15.00 -21.79
C LYS A 15 13.88 16.37 -21.17
N LEU A 16 14.26 16.53 -19.91
CA LEU A 16 14.10 17.76 -19.16
C LEU A 16 15.17 18.78 -19.56
N THR A 17 14.75 20.02 -19.77
CA THR A 17 15.66 21.13 -20.09
C THR A 17 16.28 21.73 -18.82
N ALA A 18 17.37 22.49 -18.96
CA ALA A 18 17.96 23.23 -17.83
C ALA A 18 16.95 24.17 -17.13
N ALA A 19 15.94 24.66 -17.85
CA ALA A 19 14.86 25.48 -17.29
C ALA A 19 13.85 24.65 -16.50
N ASP A 20 13.49 23.45 -16.98
CA ASP A 20 12.64 22.51 -16.25
C ASP A 20 13.31 22.14 -14.90
N LEU A 21 14.62 21.85 -14.95
CA LEU A 21 15.46 21.46 -13.81
C LEU A 21 15.86 22.64 -12.88
N GLY A 22 15.57 23.89 -13.26
CA GLY A 22 15.92 25.06 -12.46
C GLY A 22 17.43 25.33 -12.33
N ILE A 23 18.24 24.78 -13.23
CA ILE A 23 19.71 24.95 -13.25
C ILE A 23 20.13 26.14 -14.14
N GLY A 24 19.24 26.59 -15.05
CA GLY A 24 19.49 27.73 -15.94
C GLY A 24 19.14 29.10 -15.35
N THR A 25 19.23 30.14 -16.19
CA THR A 25 18.85 31.52 -15.85
C THR A 25 17.36 31.80 -15.96
N SER A 26 16.59 30.83 -16.46
CA SER A 26 15.14 30.95 -16.62
C SER A 26 14.43 30.88 -15.26
N HIS A 27 13.51 31.80 -15.01
CA HIS A 27 12.62 31.78 -13.84
C HIS A 27 11.39 30.88 -14.06
N GLN A 28 11.52 29.83 -14.88
CA GLN A 28 10.41 28.94 -15.20
C GLN A 28 9.86 28.29 -13.91
N THR A 29 8.55 28.43 -13.70
CA THR A 29 7.86 27.99 -12.48
C THR A 29 7.14 26.65 -12.62
N HIS A 30 7.30 25.97 -13.75
CA HIS A 30 6.57 24.75 -14.08
C HIS A 30 7.37 23.84 -15.03
N ILE A 31 6.97 22.58 -15.16
CA ILE A 31 7.43 21.67 -16.21
C ILE A 31 6.24 21.43 -17.13
N GLY A 32 6.39 21.80 -18.40
CA GLY A 32 5.38 21.52 -19.43
C GLY A 32 5.42 20.05 -19.84
N LEU A 33 4.25 19.42 -19.87
CA LEU A 33 4.01 18.04 -20.26
C LEU A 33 3.35 17.98 -21.64
N TYR A 34 3.46 16.87 -22.35
CA TYR A 34 2.83 16.69 -23.65
C TYR A 34 1.31 16.52 -23.55
N GLU A 35 0.59 17.08 -24.52
CA GLU A 35 -0.84 16.85 -24.72
C GLU A 35 -1.14 15.38 -25.02
N GLY A 36 -2.36 14.94 -24.76
CA GLY A 36 -2.77 13.57 -25.02
C GLY A 36 -2.44 12.58 -23.90
N VAL A 37 -1.76 12.98 -22.83
CA VAL A 37 -1.53 12.17 -21.63
C VAL A 37 -2.34 12.75 -20.46
N LEU A 38 -2.90 11.88 -19.60
CA LEU A 38 -3.74 12.25 -18.44
C LEU A 38 -5.06 12.93 -18.84
N ASN A 39 -5.73 12.48 -19.91
CA ASN A 39 -6.95 13.13 -20.41
C ASN A 39 -8.16 12.89 -19.52
N PHE A 40 -8.09 11.86 -18.66
CA PHE A 40 -9.10 11.55 -17.65
C PHE A 40 -9.21 12.62 -16.57
N LEU A 41 -8.20 13.48 -16.41
CA LEU A 41 -8.24 14.58 -15.47
C LEU A 41 -9.02 15.77 -16.04
N PRO A 42 -9.91 16.38 -15.24
CA PRO A 42 -10.67 17.55 -15.66
C PRO A 42 -9.74 18.76 -15.84
N ASP A 43 -10.13 19.66 -16.73
CA ASP A 43 -9.33 20.85 -17.06
C ASP A 43 -9.31 21.93 -15.97
N VAL A 44 -10.22 21.83 -14.98
CA VAL A 44 -10.50 22.87 -13.98
C VAL A 44 -9.91 22.59 -12.60
N ASP A 45 -9.50 21.35 -12.32
CA ASP A 45 -9.06 20.96 -10.97
C ASP A 45 -7.54 20.89 -10.86
N VAL A 46 -7.01 21.42 -9.76
CA VAL A 46 -5.63 21.19 -9.38
C VAL A 46 -5.54 19.82 -8.74
N VAL A 47 -4.93 18.85 -9.43
CA VAL A 47 -4.56 17.59 -8.78
C VAL A 47 -3.49 17.89 -7.75
N SER A 48 -3.78 17.57 -6.50
CA SER A 48 -3.03 18.01 -5.32
C SER A 48 -1.89 17.09 -4.90
N THR A 49 -1.86 15.85 -5.41
CA THR A 49 -0.83 14.84 -5.08
C THR A 49 -0.40 14.05 -6.31
N ALA A 50 0.80 13.51 -6.26
CA ALA A 50 1.30 12.53 -7.21
C ALA A 50 2.35 11.64 -6.53
N MET A 51 2.46 10.41 -7.01
CA MET A 51 3.58 9.53 -6.72
C MET A 51 4.80 9.98 -7.52
N LEU A 52 5.90 10.31 -6.84
CA LEU A 52 7.20 10.57 -7.46
C LEU A 52 8.15 9.40 -7.19
N ILE A 53 8.73 8.88 -8.25
CA ILE A 53 9.72 7.80 -8.22
C ILE A 53 11.03 8.29 -8.81
N CYS A 54 12.15 7.99 -8.14
CA CYS A 54 13.50 8.21 -8.67
C CYS A 54 14.41 7.12 -8.10
N ASP A 55 14.93 6.23 -8.95
CA ASP A 55 15.68 5.05 -8.52
C ASP A 55 14.94 4.24 -7.43
N GLY A 56 15.46 4.19 -6.19
CA GLY A 56 14.79 3.52 -5.06
C GLY A 56 13.79 4.39 -4.29
N TYR A 57 13.75 5.69 -4.54
CA TYR A 57 12.81 6.62 -3.89
C TYR A 57 11.40 6.45 -4.46
N CYS A 58 10.40 6.44 -3.57
CA CYS A 58 8.98 6.49 -3.91
C CYS A 58 8.22 7.20 -2.79
N ASP A 59 7.48 8.25 -3.11
CA ASP A 59 6.62 8.95 -2.13
C ASP A 59 5.42 9.61 -2.81
N ILE A 60 4.34 9.81 -2.06
CA ILE A 60 3.17 10.61 -2.48
C ILE A 60 3.39 12.04 -1.99
N ILE A 61 3.67 12.94 -2.93
CA ILE A 61 4.00 14.34 -2.63
C ILE A 61 3.04 15.28 -3.34
N LYS A 62 3.05 16.56 -2.92
CA LYS A 62 2.13 17.54 -3.51
C LYS A 62 2.41 17.72 -4.99
N CYS A 63 1.35 17.62 -5.78
CA CYS A 63 1.35 17.97 -7.19
C CYS A 63 0.57 19.26 -7.36
N TYR A 64 1.01 20.11 -8.29
CA TYR A 64 0.26 21.29 -8.71
C TYR A 64 0.05 21.15 -10.21
N PHE A 65 -0.74 20.16 -10.58
CA PHE A 65 -1.10 19.88 -11.95
C PHE A 65 -2.21 20.82 -12.41
N ASP A 66 -2.04 21.42 -13.57
CA ASP A 66 -3.09 22.16 -14.27
C ASP A 66 -2.82 22.14 -15.77
N ARG A 67 -3.81 22.51 -16.57
CA ARG A 67 -3.65 22.73 -18.01
C ARG A 67 -3.42 24.20 -18.29
N ILE A 68 -2.73 24.49 -19.38
CA ILE A 68 -2.54 25.88 -19.79
C ILE A 68 -3.80 26.34 -20.52
N GLU A 69 -4.47 27.36 -19.99
CA GLU A 69 -5.59 28.00 -20.66
C GLU A 69 -5.10 28.95 -21.75
N ASN A 70 -5.67 28.85 -22.95
CA ASN A 70 -5.46 29.75 -24.07
C ASN A 70 -6.34 31.01 -23.88
N PRO A 71 -6.03 32.13 -24.56
CA PRO A 71 -6.83 33.36 -24.47
C PRO A 71 -8.29 33.21 -24.90
N ASP A 72 -8.62 32.17 -25.68
CA ASP A 72 -9.98 31.86 -26.13
C ASP A 72 -10.76 30.96 -25.16
N GLY A 73 -10.18 30.61 -24.00
CA GLY A 73 -10.76 29.74 -22.98
C GLY A 73 -10.60 28.24 -23.25
N THR A 74 -9.91 27.85 -24.33
CA THR A 74 -9.56 26.43 -24.57
C THR A 74 -8.34 26.03 -23.74
N PHE A 75 -8.23 24.77 -23.36
CA PHE A 75 -7.05 24.27 -22.64
C PHE A 75 -6.09 23.55 -23.58
N ARG A 76 -4.79 23.80 -23.40
CA ARG A 76 -3.68 23.15 -24.09
C ARG A 76 -2.88 22.28 -23.11
N SER A 77 -1.67 21.94 -23.53
CA SER A 77 -0.63 21.17 -22.83
C SER A 77 -0.70 21.21 -21.30
N PRO A 78 -0.73 20.04 -20.64
CA PRO A 78 -0.67 19.95 -19.19
C PRO A 78 0.68 20.46 -18.66
N LYS A 79 0.70 20.88 -17.39
CA LYS A 79 1.92 21.25 -16.69
C LYS A 79 1.84 20.86 -15.22
N ILE A 80 3.01 20.72 -14.60
CA ILE A 80 3.15 20.65 -13.14
C ILE A 80 3.93 21.87 -12.66
N ARG A 81 3.46 22.53 -11.60
CA ARG A 81 4.05 23.76 -11.07
C ARG A 81 4.88 23.51 -9.81
N ILE A 82 5.83 24.41 -9.53
CA ILE A 82 6.61 24.44 -8.29
C ILE A 82 5.71 24.51 -7.06
N GLY A 83 4.59 25.22 -7.15
CA GLY A 83 3.67 25.41 -6.03
C GLY A 83 4.09 26.48 -5.03
N GLY A 84 3.60 26.33 -3.80
CA GLY A 84 3.80 27.26 -2.68
C GLY A 84 5.11 27.04 -1.92
N SER A 85 5.11 27.25 -0.60
CA SER A 85 6.27 27.03 0.28
C SER A 85 6.55 25.55 0.53
N GLU A 86 5.53 24.72 0.50
CA GLU A 86 5.60 23.28 0.78
C GLU A 86 6.34 22.50 -0.30
N GLU A 87 6.76 21.28 0.05
CA GLU A 87 7.39 20.37 -0.90
C GLU A 87 6.43 19.97 -2.03
N SER A 88 6.96 19.76 -3.23
CA SER A 88 6.18 19.39 -4.42
C SER A 88 6.99 18.56 -5.40
N VAL A 89 6.29 17.90 -6.34
CA VAL A 89 6.91 17.13 -7.43
C VAL A 89 8.03 17.91 -8.12
N VAL A 90 7.75 19.14 -8.57
CA VAL A 90 8.75 19.94 -9.30
C VAL A 90 9.92 20.32 -8.40
N LYS A 91 9.68 20.66 -7.12
CA LYS A 91 10.78 20.97 -6.20
C LYS A 91 11.69 19.76 -5.98
N ARG A 92 11.10 18.59 -5.76
CA ARG A 92 11.85 17.36 -5.50
C ARG A 92 12.61 16.89 -6.74
N ILE A 93 12.02 17.01 -7.93
CA ILE A 93 12.75 16.77 -9.20
C ILE A 93 13.99 17.66 -9.31
N ARG A 94 13.86 18.95 -8.99
CA ARG A 94 14.99 19.89 -9.05
C ARG A 94 16.04 19.61 -7.98
N GLU A 95 15.62 19.18 -6.79
CA GLU A 95 16.52 18.74 -5.73
C GLU A 95 17.38 17.55 -6.21
N PHE A 96 16.75 16.50 -6.76
CA PHE A 96 17.48 15.36 -7.33
C PHE A 96 18.44 15.78 -8.44
N ALA A 97 17.99 16.62 -9.38
CA ALA A 97 18.83 17.09 -10.47
C ALA A 97 19.99 17.99 -10.01
N SER A 98 19.82 18.72 -8.91
CA SER A 98 20.90 19.54 -8.34
C SER A 98 22.04 18.71 -7.74
N ALA A 99 21.78 17.46 -7.36
CA ALA A 99 22.80 16.54 -6.88
C ALA A 99 23.73 16.03 -8.00
N ASP A 100 23.26 16.04 -9.25
CA ASP A 100 24.04 15.67 -10.44
C ASP A 100 23.68 16.58 -11.63
N THR A 101 24.27 17.78 -11.63
CA THR A 101 24.05 18.79 -12.67
C THR A 101 24.75 18.47 -13.99
N GLY A 102 25.59 17.43 -14.03
CA GLY A 102 26.32 17.01 -15.22
C GLY A 102 25.58 15.98 -16.07
N ALA A 103 24.55 15.33 -15.50
CA ALA A 103 23.74 14.35 -16.19
C ALA A 103 22.57 14.98 -16.94
N ASP A 104 22.16 14.28 -18.00
CA ASP A 104 20.86 14.49 -18.61
C ASP A 104 19.76 13.84 -17.76
N TRP A 105 18.61 14.49 -17.66
CA TRP A 105 17.47 14.01 -16.88
C TRP A 105 16.24 13.87 -17.76
N TYR A 106 15.45 12.82 -17.51
CA TYR A 106 14.25 12.49 -18.25
C TYR A 106 13.09 12.28 -17.30
N LEU A 107 11.89 12.64 -17.75
CA LEU A 107 10.65 12.48 -17.00
C LEU A 107 9.71 11.57 -17.78
N LEU A 108 9.25 10.52 -17.13
CA LEU A 108 8.17 9.67 -17.60
C LEU A 108 6.94 9.90 -16.71
N TRP A 109 5.74 10.01 -17.29
CA TRP A 109 4.52 10.23 -16.50
C TRP A 109 3.28 9.55 -17.09
N PHE A 110 2.38 9.14 -16.21
CA PHE A 110 1.12 8.47 -16.53
C PHE A 110 0.17 8.54 -15.33
N GLY A 111 -1.07 8.09 -15.52
CA GLY A 111 -2.05 7.93 -14.45
C GLY A 111 -2.24 6.46 -14.10
N LEU A 112 -2.65 6.18 -12.85
CA LEU A 112 -3.07 4.85 -12.41
C LEU A 112 -4.58 4.65 -12.61
N GLU A 113 -5.06 3.41 -12.48
CA GLU A 113 -6.50 3.09 -12.39
C GLU A 113 -7.21 3.90 -11.29
N SER A 114 -6.48 4.24 -10.21
CA SER A 114 -6.95 5.06 -9.10
C SER A 114 -7.02 6.56 -9.40
N GLU A 115 -6.62 6.96 -10.61
CA GLU A 115 -6.44 8.36 -11.04
C GLU A 115 -5.30 9.08 -10.32
N GLU A 116 -4.50 8.36 -9.51
CA GLU A 116 -3.25 8.89 -8.96
C GLU A 116 -2.25 9.13 -10.10
N LEU A 117 -1.59 10.29 -10.06
CA LEU A 117 -0.55 10.64 -11.01
C LEU A 117 0.77 10.00 -10.61
N VAL A 118 1.52 9.49 -11.58
CA VAL A 118 2.86 8.95 -11.37
C VAL A 118 3.85 9.70 -12.23
N PHE A 119 4.94 10.11 -11.60
CA PHE A 119 6.11 10.70 -12.24
C PHE A 119 7.33 9.84 -11.92
N ILE A 120 8.00 9.32 -12.94
CA ILE A 120 9.27 8.61 -12.81
C ILE A 120 10.37 9.53 -13.36
N LEU A 121 11.25 9.99 -12.48
CA LEU A 121 12.43 10.75 -12.83
C LEU A 121 13.58 9.78 -13.11
N LEU A 122 14.25 10.00 -14.23
CA LEU A 122 15.33 9.15 -14.73
C LEU A 122 16.58 9.99 -14.93
N ASN A 123 17.67 9.66 -14.24
CA ASN A 123 19.00 10.16 -14.56
C ASN A 123 19.57 9.32 -15.72
N ALA A 124 20.20 9.95 -16.72
CA ALA A 124 20.76 9.24 -17.86
C ALA A 124 21.82 8.19 -17.51
N ASN A 125 22.40 8.25 -16.31
CA ASN A 125 23.36 7.26 -15.81
C ASN A 125 22.69 6.11 -15.03
N SER A 126 21.38 6.14 -14.79
CA SER A 126 20.69 5.13 -13.98
C SER A 126 20.38 3.85 -14.76
N GLU A 127 20.26 2.75 -14.03
CA GLU A 127 19.84 1.45 -14.61
C GLU A 127 18.44 1.55 -15.22
N ASP A 128 17.52 2.25 -14.55
CA ASP A 128 16.16 2.46 -15.03
C ASP A 128 16.15 3.17 -16.39
N TYR A 129 16.98 4.21 -16.56
CA TYR A 129 17.12 4.90 -17.84
C TYR A 129 17.64 3.96 -18.91
N HIS A 130 18.78 3.28 -18.68
CA HIS A 130 19.35 2.38 -19.69
C HIS A 130 18.39 1.27 -20.12
N ARG A 131 17.61 0.73 -19.17
CA ARG A 131 16.63 -0.31 -19.46
C ARG A 131 15.47 0.22 -20.29
N LEU A 132 14.90 1.38 -19.94
CA LEU A 132 13.80 1.99 -20.69
C LEU A 132 14.23 2.53 -22.06
N HIS A 133 15.43 3.11 -22.15
CA HIS A 133 15.97 3.66 -23.39
C HIS A 133 16.33 2.58 -24.43
N SER A 134 16.40 1.31 -24.02
CA SER A 134 16.45 0.19 -24.98
C SER A 134 15.15 0.03 -25.79
N TYR A 135 14.04 0.61 -25.32
CA TYR A 135 12.73 0.58 -25.96
C TYR A 135 12.28 1.96 -26.47
N ILE A 136 12.71 3.04 -25.83
CA ILE A 136 12.22 4.40 -26.04
C ILE A 136 13.33 5.27 -26.62
N SER A 137 13.05 5.94 -27.75
CA SER A 137 13.91 6.93 -28.38
C SER A 137 13.73 8.33 -27.77
N ASP A 138 14.76 9.18 -27.86
CA ASP A 138 14.66 10.60 -27.46
C ASP A 138 13.59 11.39 -28.25
N ASN A 139 13.18 10.89 -29.41
CA ASN A 139 12.11 11.49 -30.23
C ASN A 139 10.71 11.05 -29.81
N ASP A 140 10.58 9.98 -29.03
CA ASP A 140 9.31 9.51 -28.54
C ASP A 140 8.79 10.46 -27.45
N LYS A 141 7.52 10.83 -27.57
CA LYS A 141 6.88 11.80 -26.68
C LYS A 141 5.74 11.20 -25.89
N ILE A 142 4.93 10.42 -26.58
CA ILE A 142 3.76 9.72 -26.07
C ILE A 142 3.89 8.28 -26.52
N LEU A 143 3.82 7.37 -25.56
CA LEU A 143 3.89 5.94 -25.77
C LEU A 143 2.49 5.40 -25.47
N ASP A 144 1.91 4.72 -26.45
CA ASP A 144 0.61 4.08 -26.39
C ASP A 144 0.70 2.69 -27.05
N GLU A 145 -0.43 1.99 -27.14
CA GLU A 145 -0.49 0.63 -27.70
C GLU A 145 0.00 0.52 -29.15
N SER A 146 0.12 1.63 -29.90
CA SER A 146 0.68 1.63 -31.24
C SER A 146 2.21 1.52 -31.24
N HIS A 147 2.88 1.81 -30.12
CA HIS A 147 4.32 1.72 -29.99
C HIS A 147 4.78 0.24 -29.96
N PRO A 148 5.73 -0.20 -30.80
CA PRO A 148 6.09 -1.62 -30.92
C PRO A 148 6.53 -2.31 -29.62
N ALA A 149 7.15 -1.54 -28.72
CA ALA A 149 7.63 -2.03 -27.43
C ALA A 149 6.68 -1.68 -26.26
N PHE A 150 5.46 -1.20 -26.52
CA PHE A 150 4.57 -0.68 -25.48
C PHE A 150 4.32 -1.69 -24.35
N ALA A 151 4.01 -2.95 -24.68
CA ALA A 151 3.77 -3.98 -23.68
C ALA A 151 4.98 -4.22 -22.76
N ALA A 152 6.21 -4.18 -23.30
CA ALA A 152 7.42 -4.33 -22.52
C ALA A 152 7.69 -3.12 -21.61
N ILE A 153 7.43 -1.91 -22.12
CA ILE A 153 7.52 -0.66 -21.36
C ILE A 153 6.50 -0.68 -20.22
N LEU A 154 5.24 -1.03 -20.53
CA LEU A 154 4.15 -1.11 -19.57
C LEU A 154 4.48 -2.08 -18.44
N GLN A 155 4.87 -3.30 -18.79
CA GLN A 155 5.29 -4.30 -17.80
C GLN A 155 6.42 -3.77 -16.91
N TYR A 156 7.43 -3.12 -17.51
CA TYR A 156 8.53 -2.54 -16.75
C TYR A 156 8.08 -1.46 -15.76
N ILE A 157 7.28 -0.49 -16.20
CA ILE A 157 6.85 0.61 -15.33
C ILE A 157 5.91 0.13 -14.23
N GLU A 158 5.02 -0.83 -14.51
CA GLU A 158 4.14 -1.38 -13.48
C GLU A 158 4.95 -2.19 -12.45
N ASP A 159 5.88 -3.03 -12.90
CA ASP A 159 6.79 -3.76 -12.00
C ASP A 159 7.63 -2.79 -11.17
N LYS A 160 8.13 -1.72 -11.80
CA LYS A 160 8.91 -0.67 -11.13
C LYS A 160 8.09 -0.02 -10.03
N VAL A 161 6.90 0.51 -10.35
CA VAL A 161 6.01 1.17 -9.39
C VAL A 161 5.72 0.24 -8.22
N ASN A 162 5.28 -0.99 -8.48
CA ASN A 162 4.90 -1.91 -7.41
C ASN A 162 6.08 -2.34 -6.55
N ARG A 163 7.28 -2.43 -7.13
CA ARG A 163 8.50 -2.78 -6.38
C ARG A 163 8.99 -1.66 -5.48
N VAL A 164 8.94 -0.41 -5.91
CA VAL A 164 9.43 0.72 -5.11
C VAL A 164 8.38 1.26 -4.13
N SER A 165 7.10 1.02 -4.39
CA SER A 165 5.99 1.44 -3.52
C SER A 165 5.58 0.38 -2.50
N VAL A 166 6.46 -0.58 -2.18
CA VAL A 166 6.13 -1.64 -1.22
C VAL A 166 5.71 -1.06 0.12
N ASP A 167 6.47 -0.11 0.67
CA ASP A 167 6.14 0.50 1.97
C ASP A 167 4.79 1.23 1.95
N LEU A 168 4.48 1.93 0.85
CA LEU A 168 3.17 2.53 0.62
C LEU A 168 2.04 1.47 0.59
N GLN A 169 2.25 0.34 -0.06
CA GLN A 169 1.28 -0.75 -0.10
C GLN A 169 1.09 -1.38 1.29
N LYS A 170 2.17 -1.50 2.08
CA LYS A 170 2.09 -1.95 3.47
C LYS A 170 1.24 -1.02 4.31
N ASP A 171 1.47 0.29 4.19
CA ASP A 171 0.69 1.30 4.91
C ASP A 171 -0.79 1.26 4.49
N LEU A 172 -1.09 1.16 3.20
CA LEU A 172 -2.45 1.00 2.68
C LEU A 172 -3.17 -0.23 3.24
N GLU A 173 -2.47 -1.37 3.43
CA GLU A 173 -3.05 -2.57 4.06
C GLU A 173 -3.49 -2.31 5.51
N VAL A 174 -2.71 -1.52 6.27
CA VAL A 174 -3.05 -1.14 7.65
C VAL A 174 -4.15 -0.08 7.68
N VAL A 175 -4.14 0.89 6.76
CA VAL A 175 -5.19 1.90 6.63
C VAL A 175 -6.52 1.26 6.26
N ALA A 176 -6.54 0.30 5.34
CA ALA A 176 -7.73 -0.46 4.98
C ALA A 176 -8.37 -1.13 6.21
N GLN A 177 -7.53 -1.68 7.10
CA GLN A 177 -8.01 -2.32 8.32
C GLN A 177 -8.49 -1.33 9.37
N THR A 178 -7.78 -0.23 9.58
CA THR A 178 -8.00 0.68 10.72
C THR A 178 -8.84 1.92 10.41
N GLY A 179 -8.93 2.31 9.13
CA GLY A 179 -9.48 3.59 8.67
C GLY A 179 -8.63 4.81 9.03
N ARG A 180 -7.48 4.64 9.71
CA ARG A 180 -6.62 5.74 10.14
C ARG A 180 -5.88 6.33 8.94
N GLY A 181 -5.92 7.65 8.76
CA GLY A 181 -5.19 8.30 7.65
C GLY A 181 -5.82 8.08 6.27
N VAL A 182 -7.08 7.60 6.21
CA VAL A 182 -7.75 7.31 4.92
C VAL A 182 -7.81 8.49 3.95
N HIS A 183 -7.77 9.72 4.47
CA HIS A 183 -7.80 10.96 3.69
C HIS A 183 -6.46 11.30 3.02
N GLU A 184 -5.37 10.59 3.37
CA GLU A 184 -4.04 10.76 2.77
C GLU A 184 -3.93 10.02 1.42
N TYR A 185 -4.88 9.15 1.11
CA TYR A 185 -4.87 8.29 -0.07
C TYR A 185 -6.12 8.50 -0.94
N LYS A 186 -6.03 8.10 -2.20
CA LYS A 186 -7.20 8.12 -3.09
C LYS A 186 -8.23 7.07 -2.64
N PRO A 187 -9.54 7.38 -2.68
CA PRO A 187 -10.59 6.42 -2.33
C PRO A 187 -10.48 5.09 -3.08
N LYS A 188 -10.12 5.13 -4.37
CA LYS A 188 -9.93 3.92 -5.19
C LYS A 188 -8.79 3.02 -4.69
N ASP A 189 -7.70 3.60 -4.19
CA ASP A 189 -6.59 2.83 -3.62
C ASP A 189 -7.01 2.17 -2.29
N ILE A 190 -7.79 2.87 -1.48
CA ILE A 190 -8.38 2.33 -0.24
C ILE A 190 -9.36 1.20 -0.53
N GLU A 191 -10.24 1.35 -1.52
CA GLU A 191 -11.17 0.30 -1.96
C GLU A 191 -10.42 -0.94 -2.45
N LYS A 192 -9.35 -0.74 -3.24
CA LYS A 192 -8.49 -1.83 -3.73
C LYS A 192 -7.74 -2.52 -2.59
N ALA A 193 -7.18 -1.75 -1.65
CA ALA A 193 -6.53 -2.27 -0.45
C ALA A 193 -7.50 -3.07 0.43
N ASN A 194 -8.73 -2.59 0.63
CA ASN A 194 -9.78 -3.33 1.34
C ASN A 194 -10.11 -4.66 0.66
N LYS A 195 -10.27 -4.66 -0.67
CA LYS A 195 -10.52 -5.89 -1.42
C LYS A 195 -9.38 -6.90 -1.25
N TYR A 196 -8.14 -6.44 -1.39
CA TYR A 196 -6.96 -7.29 -1.21
C TYR A 196 -6.82 -7.78 0.22
N PHE A 197 -7.10 -6.94 1.22
CA PHE A 197 -7.11 -7.32 2.62
C PHE A 197 -8.12 -8.46 2.88
N CYS A 198 -9.38 -8.32 2.44
CA CYS A 198 -10.38 -9.37 2.61
C CYS A 198 -9.99 -10.68 1.91
N GLN A 199 -9.44 -10.59 0.69
CA GLN A 199 -8.96 -11.75 -0.06
C GLN A 199 -7.77 -12.44 0.64
N THR A 200 -6.84 -11.64 1.16
CA THR A 200 -5.64 -12.13 1.87
C THR A 200 -6.02 -12.77 3.20
N GLY A 201 -6.96 -12.17 3.94
CA GLY A 201 -7.54 -12.73 5.15
C GLY A 201 -8.12 -14.11 4.91
N ARG A 202 -9.06 -14.22 3.95
CA ARG A 202 -9.69 -15.49 3.59
C ARG A 202 -8.69 -16.56 3.13
N ALA A 203 -7.77 -16.19 2.24
CA ALA A 203 -6.76 -17.12 1.74
C ALA A 203 -5.85 -17.63 2.87
N GLY A 204 -5.55 -16.80 3.87
CA GLY A 204 -4.78 -17.24 5.04
C GLY A 204 -5.57 -18.20 5.93
N GLU A 205 -6.86 -17.95 6.18
CA GLU A 205 -7.70 -18.93 6.90
C GLU A 205 -7.75 -20.28 6.17
N GLU A 206 -7.89 -20.27 4.85
CA GLU A 206 -7.90 -21.47 4.00
C GLU A 206 -6.58 -22.25 4.13
N LEU A 207 -5.43 -21.57 4.11
CA LEU A 207 -4.13 -22.20 4.34
C LEU A 207 -3.99 -22.79 5.74
N ILE A 208 -4.53 -22.12 6.77
CA ILE A 208 -4.52 -22.67 8.14
C ILE A 208 -5.44 -23.89 8.25
N ASN A 209 -6.57 -23.90 7.55
CA ASN A 209 -7.42 -25.09 7.45
C ASN A 209 -6.66 -26.28 6.84
N GLU A 210 -5.98 -26.07 5.70
CA GLU A 210 -5.13 -27.10 5.08
C GLU A 210 -3.98 -27.55 5.99
N TYR A 211 -3.37 -26.62 6.72
CA TYR A 211 -2.36 -26.92 7.71
C TYR A 211 -2.90 -27.81 8.84
N PHE A 212 -4.07 -27.48 9.39
CA PHE A 212 -4.68 -28.29 10.44
C PHE A 212 -5.17 -29.66 9.94
N ASP A 213 -5.58 -29.80 8.68
CA ASP A 213 -5.84 -31.11 8.07
C ASP A 213 -4.58 -31.99 8.09
N LYS A 214 -3.42 -31.41 7.73
CA LYS A 214 -2.12 -32.12 7.80
C LYS A 214 -1.75 -32.48 9.24
N GLU A 215 -1.91 -31.56 10.18
CA GLU A 215 -1.59 -31.79 11.60
C GLU A 215 -2.51 -32.84 12.26
N CYS A 216 -3.81 -32.87 11.89
CA CYS A 216 -4.74 -33.93 12.28
C CYS A 216 -4.31 -35.29 11.72
N ALA A 217 -3.96 -35.35 10.43
CA ALA A 217 -3.52 -36.58 9.77
C ALA A 217 -2.21 -37.12 10.37
N ALA A 218 -1.32 -36.22 10.82
CA ALA A 218 -0.10 -36.56 11.53
C ALA A 218 -0.32 -36.95 13.00
N GLY A 219 -1.51 -36.72 13.55
CA GLY A 219 -1.85 -36.98 14.95
C GLY A 219 -1.27 -35.97 15.93
N HIS A 220 -0.80 -34.81 15.46
CA HIS A 220 -0.29 -33.73 16.32
C HIS A 220 -1.43 -32.99 17.06
N ILE A 221 -2.58 -32.88 16.39
CA ILE A 221 -3.83 -32.38 16.98
C ILE A 221 -4.92 -33.42 16.81
N LYS A 222 -5.90 -33.43 17.71
CA LYS A 222 -6.98 -34.41 17.70
C LYS A 222 -8.06 -34.06 16.69
N SER A 223 -8.46 -32.79 16.70
CA SER A 223 -9.51 -32.23 15.85
C SER A 223 -9.48 -30.72 15.92
N TYR A 224 -10.07 -30.07 14.92
CA TYR A 224 -10.29 -28.63 14.92
C TYR A 224 -11.66 -28.29 14.32
N LEU A 225 -12.13 -27.07 14.57
CA LEU A 225 -13.33 -26.49 13.97
C LEU A 225 -13.01 -25.11 13.42
N TRP A 226 -13.31 -24.87 12.14
CA TRP A 226 -13.23 -23.56 11.50
C TRP A 226 -14.56 -22.82 11.63
N MET A 227 -14.56 -21.73 12.40
CA MET A 227 -15.76 -20.96 12.73
C MET A 227 -16.27 -20.15 11.53
N ASN A 228 -15.36 -19.69 10.66
CA ASN A 228 -15.68 -18.85 9.50
C ASN A 228 -15.77 -19.63 8.17
N ALA A 229 -15.85 -20.97 8.21
CA ALA A 229 -15.79 -21.82 7.01
C ALA A 229 -16.80 -21.43 5.91
N SER A 230 -18.03 -21.06 6.31
CA SER A 230 -19.12 -20.68 5.38
C SER A 230 -19.42 -19.19 5.31
N ARG A 231 -19.21 -18.46 6.41
CA ARG A 231 -19.39 -17.01 6.54
C ARG A 231 -18.70 -16.51 7.80
N GLU A 232 -18.41 -15.23 7.86
CA GLU A 232 -17.96 -14.54 9.08
C GLU A 232 -18.87 -14.84 10.26
N SER A 233 -18.29 -15.42 11.32
CA SER A 233 -19.02 -15.80 12.54
C SER A 233 -19.19 -14.62 13.50
N GLY A 234 -18.35 -13.59 13.38
CA GLY A 234 -18.25 -12.48 14.33
C GLY A 234 -17.62 -12.86 15.67
N LEU A 235 -17.05 -14.07 15.77
CA LEU A 235 -16.27 -14.49 16.93
C LEU A 235 -14.88 -13.83 16.90
N PRO A 236 -14.25 -13.64 18.07
CA PRO A 236 -12.91 -13.02 18.18
C PRO A 236 -11.76 -13.96 17.81
N PHE A 237 -12.05 -15.06 17.12
CA PHE A 237 -11.12 -16.10 16.68
C PHE A 237 -11.75 -16.88 15.54
N ASP A 238 -10.92 -17.54 14.73
CA ASP A 238 -11.36 -18.22 13.51
C ASP A 238 -11.43 -19.73 13.70
N PHE A 239 -10.62 -20.30 14.58
CA PHE A 239 -10.59 -21.75 14.82
C PHE A 239 -10.62 -22.11 16.30
N ILE A 240 -11.17 -23.30 16.59
CA ILE A 240 -11.02 -23.98 17.87
C ILE A 240 -10.26 -25.29 17.61
N VAL A 241 -9.11 -25.46 18.25
CA VAL A 241 -8.25 -26.64 18.13
C VAL A 241 -8.28 -27.43 19.43
N SER A 242 -8.50 -28.74 19.34
CA SER A 242 -8.55 -29.63 20.50
C SER A 242 -7.30 -30.53 20.54
N SER A 243 -6.72 -30.64 21.74
CA SER A 243 -5.68 -31.63 22.06
C SER A 243 -6.20 -32.64 23.09
N ASP A 244 -5.53 -33.77 23.26
CA ASP A 244 -6.01 -34.88 24.11
C ASP A 244 -6.07 -34.57 25.62
N SER A 245 -5.44 -33.48 26.10
CA SER A 245 -5.33 -33.20 27.53
C SER A 245 -5.36 -31.72 27.93
N SER A 246 -5.44 -30.78 26.97
CA SER A 246 -5.49 -29.34 27.26
C SER A 246 -6.89 -28.78 27.06
N ALA A 247 -7.13 -27.60 27.65
CA ALA A 247 -8.23 -26.75 27.22
C ALA A 247 -8.14 -26.51 25.70
N ALA A 248 -9.30 -26.32 25.07
CA ALA A 248 -9.37 -26.01 23.65
C ALA A 248 -8.65 -24.69 23.36
N LEU A 249 -7.84 -24.69 22.31
CA LEU A 249 -7.08 -23.53 21.85
C LEU A 249 -7.92 -22.74 20.85
N HIS A 250 -8.09 -21.45 21.10
CA HIS A 250 -8.69 -20.48 20.19
C HIS A 250 -7.58 -19.90 19.33
N VAL A 251 -7.73 -20.01 18.02
CA VAL A 251 -6.75 -19.53 17.05
C VAL A 251 -7.37 -18.43 16.20
N ASP A 252 -6.71 -17.28 16.18
CA ASP A 252 -7.04 -16.14 15.35
C ASP A 252 -6.00 -15.99 14.24
N VAL A 253 -6.45 -16.06 12.99
CA VAL A 253 -5.61 -16.02 11.81
C VAL A 253 -5.50 -14.59 11.33
N LYS A 254 -4.28 -14.06 11.37
CA LYS A 254 -3.97 -12.72 10.88
C LYS A 254 -3.10 -12.86 9.65
N SER A 255 -3.57 -12.35 8.51
CA SER A 255 -2.89 -12.55 7.23
C SER A 255 -2.38 -11.23 6.65
N THR A 256 -1.23 -11.26 5.98
CA THR A 256 -0.65 -10.10 5.29
C THR A 256 0.02 -10.50 3.98
N GLN A 257 0.03 -9.59 3.00
CA GLN A 257 0.72 -9.82 1.74
C GLN A 257 2.25 -9.78 1.88
N PHE A 258 2.74 -9.18 2.96
CA PHE A 258 4.12 -8.77 3.13
C PHE A 258 4.75 -9.49 4.33
N ASP A 259 5.54 -8.78 5.14
CA ASP A 259 6.37 -9.38 6.19
C ASP A 259 5.62 -9.71 7.49
N CYS A 260 6.20 -10.60 8.28
CA CYS A 260 5.67 -11.02 9.58
C CYS A 260 5.66 -9.92 10.66
N ASN A 261 6.41 -8.83 10.47
CA ASN A 261 6.55 -7.71 11.41
C ASN A 261 5.57 -6.55 11.12
N GLN A 262 4.82 -6.64 10.02
CA GLN A 262 3.70 -5.76 9.74
C GLN A 262 2.74 -5.70 10.93
N PRO A 263 2.16 -4.53 11.24
CA PRO A 263 1.23 -4.41 12.36
C PRO A 263 0.10 -5.45 12.30
N ILE A 264 -0.20 -6.03 13.46
CA ILE A 264 -1.38 -6.86 13.65
C ILE A 264 -2.49 -5.95 14.13
N VAL A 265 -3.67 -6.02 13.51
CA VAL A 265 -4.83 -5.24 13.93
C VAL A 265 -5.74 -6.09 14.79
N PHE A 266 -5.96 -5.66 16.02
CA PHE A 266 -6.95 -6.25 16.93
C PHE A 266 -8.20 -5.37 17.04
N SER A 267 -9.38 -5.98 17.05
CA SER A 267 -10.64 -5.35 17.44
C SER A 267 -10.79 -5.29 18.97
N ASP A 268 -11.70 -4.47 19.43
CA ASP A 268 -12.06 -4.41 20.85
C ASP A 268 -12.67 -5.71 21.38
N GLY A 269 -13.41 -6.43 20.53
CA GLY A 269 -13.94 -7.76 20.84
C GLY A 269 -12.84 -8.80 21.08
N GLU A 270 -11.80 -8.79 20.24
CA GLU A 270 -10.62 -9.66 20.39
C GLU A 270 -9.85 -9.33 21.66
N ILE A 271 -9.54 -8.06 21.90
CA ILE A 271 -8.84 -7.63 23.12
C ILE A 271 -9.59 -8.06 24.38
N ARG A 272 -10.92 -7.89 24.40
CA ARG A 272 -11.75 -8.31 25.53
C ARG A 272 -11.71 -9.83 25.72
N PHE A 273 -11.86 -10.59 24.63
CA PHE A 273 -11.84 -12.04 24.70
C PHE A 273 -10.51 -12.59 25.23
N ILE A 274 -9.39 -12.07 24.71
CA ILE A 274 -8.04 -12.49 25.11
C ILE A 274 -7.83 -12.24 26.61
N SER A 275 -8.24 -11.06 27.09
CA SER A 275 -8.09 -10.66 28.50
C SER A 275 -8.98 -11.47 29.44
N GLU A 276 -10.26 -11.67 29.10
CA GLU A 276 -11.24 -12.30 29.98
C GLU A 276 -11.22 -13.84 29.94
N TYR A 277 -10.91 -14.45 28.79
CA TYR A 277 -11.04 -15.90 28.57
C TYR A 277 -9.79 -16.56 27.95
N GLY A 278 -8.99 -15.80 27.21
CA GLY A 278 -7.95 -16.33 26.32
C GLY A 278 -6.55 -16.44 26.91
N ARG A 279 -6.35 -16.22 28.23
CA ARG A 279 -5.03 -16.00 28.83
C ARG A 279 -3.96 -17.04 28.45
N ASP A 280 -4.34 -18.32 28.41
CA ASP A 280 -3.48 -19.46 28.05
C ASP A 280 -4.03 -20.27 26.87
N THR A 281 -5.14 -19.81 26.28
CA THR A 281 -5.94 -20.57 25.29
C THR A 281 -6.15 -19.76 24.03
N TYR A 282 -5.41 -18.68 23.81
CA TYR A 282 -5.50 -17.85 22.61
C TYR A 282 -4.13 -17.70 21.95
N GLN A 283 -4.09 -17.92 20.64
CA GLN A 283 -2.88 -17.73 19.83
C GLN A 283 -3.24 -17.00 18.53
N VAL A 284 -2.32 -16.16 18.07
CA VAL A 284 -2.43 -15.55 16.74
C VAL A 284 -1.55 -16.31 15.77
N TYR A 285 -2.16 -16.86 14.74
CA TYR A 285 -1.48 -17.53 13.63
C TYR A 285 -1.29 -16.48 12.54
N ARG A 286 -0.07 -15.95 12.43
CA ARG A 286 0.29 -14.94 11.43
C ARG A 286 0.71 -15.64 10.15
N VAL A 287 -0.14 -15.57 9.13
CA VAL A 287 0.20 -15.99 7.78
C VAL A 287 0.75 -14.79 7.00
N PHE A 288 1.92 -14.93 6.39
CA PHE A 288 2.60 -13.82 5.73
C PHE A 288 3.32 -14.26 4.46
N ASP A 289 3.90 -13.29 3.74
CA ASP A 289 4.45 -13.45 2.40
C ASP A 289 3.40 -14.00 1.40
N MET A 290 2.12 -13.62 1.58
CA MET A 290 1.02 -14.12 0.75
C MET A 290 1.11 -13.71 -0.72
N SER A 291 1.91 -12.68 -1.03
CA SER A 291 2.21 -12.27 -2.40
C SER A 291 3.28 -13.14 -3.09
N ASN A 292 4.03 -13.93 -2.34
CA ASN A 292 5.10 -14.79 -2.85
C ASN A 292 4.60 -16.20 -3.16
N GLU A 293 5.39 -17.00 -3.89
CA GLU A 293 5.06 -18.40 -4.14
C GLU A 293 5.04 -19.23 -2.84
N GLN A 294 6.00 -18.98 -1.96
CA GLN A 294 6.17 -19.70 -0.71
C GLN A 294 5.57 -18.90 0.46
N LYS A 295 4.48 -19.40 1.04
CA LYS A 295 3.76 -18.77 2.15
C LYS A 295 4.30 -19.28 3.47
N LYS A 296 4.23 -18.43 4.49
CA LYS A 296 4.84 -18.69 5.79
C LYS A 296 3.86 -18.46 6.93
N LEU A 297 4.09 -19.17 8.03
CA LEU A 297 3.35 -19.06 9.27
C LEU A 297 4.31 -18.78 10.42
N CYS A 298 3.97 -17.80 11.25
CA CYS A 298 4.52 -17.65 12.59
C CYS A 298 3.39 -17.64 13.61
N ILE A 299 3.62 -18.21 14.80
CA ILE A 299 2.61 -18.28 15.86
C ILE A 299 3.01 -17.34 16.99
N TYR A 300 2.13 -16.42 17.34
CA TYR A 300 2.32 -15.50 18.47
C TYR A 300 1.59 -16.01 19.71
N HIS A 301 2.31 -15.96 20.84
CA HIS A 301 1.89 -16.50 22.13
C HIS A 301 1.87 -15.39 23.18
N GLU A 302 1.23 -15.67 24.33
CA GLU A 302 1.25 -14.81 25.53
C GLU A 302 0.74 -13.38 25.29
N ILE A 303 -0.25 -13.23 24.40
CA ILE A 303 -0.83 -11.95 23.98
C ILE A 303 -1.64 -11.28 25.11
N SER A 304 -2.02 -12.05 26.14
CA SER A 304 -2.88 -11.62 27.25
C SER A 304 -2.34 -10.44 28.04
N SER A 305 -1.03 -10.35 28.25
CA SER A 305 -0.43 -9.20 28.96
C SER A 305 -0.68 -7.87 28.24
N TYR A 306 -0.60 -7.89 26.90
CA TYR A 306 -0.92 -6.72 26.08
C TYR A 306 -2.42 -6.43 26.11
N ALA A 307 -3.27 -7.45 25.93
CA ALA A 307 -4.71 -7.30 25.95
C ALA A 307 -5.22 -6.71 27.29
N ASP A 308 -4.70 -7.18 28.42
CA ASP A 308 -5.02 -6.67 29.76
C ASP A 308 -4.67 -5.17 29.89
N ALA A 309 -3.50 -4.78 29.40
CA ALA A 309 -3.04 -3.39 29.46
C ALA A 309 -3.92 -2.45 28.62
N ILE A 310 -4.31 -2.89 27.42
CA ILE A 310 -5.21 -2.13 26.54
C ILE A 310 -6.62 -2.08 27.10
N LEU A 311 -7.17 -3.21 27.55
CA LEU A 311 -8.53 -3.29 28.10
C LEU A 311 -8.68 -2.37 29.31
N ALA A 312 -7.67 -2.29 30.18
CA ALA A 312 -7.68 -1.36 31.31
C ALA A 312 -7.81 0.10 30.87
N LYS A 313 -7.15 0.50 29.78
CA LYS A 313 -7.25 1.86 29.21
C LYS A 313 -8.57 2.08 28.50
N GLN A 314 -9.04 1.08 27.76
CA GLN A 314 -10.34 1.11 27.08
C GLN A 314 -11.49 1.27 28.08
N ASN A 315 -11.46 0.59 29.22
CA ASN A 315 -12.51 0.68 30.23
C ASN A 315 -12.59 2.09 30.85
N ILE A 316 -11.46 2.76 31.07
CA ILE A 316 -11.43 4.15 31.54
C ILE A 316 -12.06 5.07 30.48
N PHE A 317 -11.57 5.00 29.24
CA PHE A 317 -12.10 5.81 28.13
C PHE A 317 -13.60 5.58 27.92
N GLY A 318 -14.04 4.32 27.89
CA GLY A 318 -15.44 3.96 27.72
C GLY A 318 -16.34 4.50 28.85
N ALA A 319 -15.86 4.46 30.10
CA ALA A 319 -16.58 5.03 31.24
C ALA A 319 -16.72 6.55 31.14
N GLU A 320 -15.67 7.27 30.73
CA GLU A 320 -15.69 8.72 30.54
C GLU A 320 -16.64 9.13 29.40
N ILE A 321 -16.60 8.43 28.26
CA ILE A 321 -17.50 8.71 27.12
C ILE A 321 -18.97 8.41 27.47
N SER A 322 -19.23 7.34 28.23
CA SER A 322 -20.61 6.97 28.62
C SER A 322 -21.30 8.04 29.47
N GLN A 323 -20.54 8.80 30.27
CA GLN A 323 -21.09 9.92 31.07
C GLN A 323 -21.67 11.03 30.20
N LEU A 324 -21.25 11.11 28.92
CA LEU A 324 -21.77 12.07 27.94
C LEU A 324 -22.96 11.51 27.14
N SER A 325 -23.61 10.43 27.62
CA SER A 325 -24.69 9.73 26.89
C SER A 325 -24.26 9.29 25.49
N THR A 326 -22.98 8.95 25.33
CA THR A 326 -22.37 8.55 24.05
C THR A 326 -21.84 7.13 24.19
N SER A 327 -21.94 6.32 23.13
CA SER A 327 -21.35 4.98 23.07
C SER A 327 -20.20 4.91 22.07
N VAL A 328 -19.20 4.10 22.40
CA VAL A 328 -18.13 3.75 21.47
C VAL A 328 -18.61 2.56 20.63
N ASN A 329 -18.55 2.70 19.31
CA ASN A 329 -19.08 1.68 18.40
C ASN A 329 -18.04 0.61 18.01
N LEU A 330 -16.78 1.02 17.78
CA LEU A 330 -15.69 0.13 17.39
C LEU A 330 -14.35 0.79 17.73
N ILE A 331 -13.39 -0.01 18.22
CA ILE A 331 -11.99 0.40 18.33
C ILE A 331 -11.14 -0.68 17.66
N LYS A 332 -10.15 -0.24 16.88
CA LYS A 332 -9.14 -1.11 16.28
C LYS A 332 -7.74 -0.67 16.72
N TYR A 333 -6.90 -1.63 17.05
CA TYR A 333 -5.55 -1.43 17.57
C TYR A 333 -4.53 -2.05 16.62
N ALA A 334 -3.78 -1.22 15.90
CA ALA A 334 -2.62 -1.69 15.13
C ALA A 334 -1.40 -1.78 16.04
N VAL A 335 -0.90 -2.99 16.28
CA VAL A 335 0.23 -3.26 17.17
C VAL A 335 1.40 -3.86 16.41
N ARG A 336 2.61 -3.39 16.72
CA ARG A 336 3.84 -3.99 16.16
C ARG A 336 4.07 -5.36 16.81
N PRO A 337 4.31 -6.43 16.04
CA PRO A 337 4.38 -7.79 16.59
C PRO A 337 5.60 -8.07 17.48
N ASN A 338 6.62 -7.20 17.43
CA ASN A 338 7.87 -7.35 18.18
C ASN A 338 7.72 -7.30 19.72
N ILE A 339 6.52 -7.00 20.22
CA ILE A 339 6.20 -7.06 21.65
C ILE A 339 5.70 -8.44 22.09
N PHE A 340 5.42 -9.34 21.15
CA PHE A 340 4.90 -10.68 21.41
C PHE A 340 5.99 -11.74 21.30
N ASN A 341 5.80 -12.83 22.03
CA ASN A 341 6.62 -14.02 21.88
C ASN A 341 6.24 -14.76 20.60
N VAL A 342 7.20 -14.93 19.70
CA VAL A 342 7.01 -15.56 18.39
C VAL A 342 7.62 -16.95 18.38
N GLY A 343 6.87 -17.92 17.86
CA GLY A 343 7.34 -19.27 17.59
C GLY A 343 8.28 -19.33 16.38
N GLN A 344 8.65 -20.54 15.99
CA GLN A 344 9.44 -20.76 14.78
C GLN A 344 8.61 -20.45 13.52
N GLU A 345 9.28 -19.94 12.48
CA GLU A 345 8.72 -19.81 11.13
C GLU A 345 8.49 -21.20 10.53
N ILE A 346 7.27 -21.42 10.02
CA ILE A 346 6.82 -22.65 9.36
C ILE A 346 6.50 -22.35 7.90
N MET A 347 6.93 -23.21 6.99
CA MET A 347 6.56 -23.15 5.57
C MET A 347 5.23 -23.88 5.36
N LEU A 348 4.26 -23.23 4.72
CA LEU A 348 2.91 -23.79 4.49
C LEU A 348 2.76 -24.56 3.18
#